data_AF-A0A949U225-F1
#
_entry.id   AF-A0A949U225-F1
#
_cell.length_a   1.000
_cell.length_b   1.000
_cell.length_c   1.000
_cell.angle_alpha   90.00
_cell.angle_beta   90.00
_cell.angle_gamma   90.00
#
_symmetry.space_group_name_H-M   'P 1'
#
loop_
_entity.id
_entity.type
_entity.pdbx_description
1 polymer ?
#
loop_
_entity_poly.entity_id
_entity_poly.type
_entity_poly.pdbx_seq_one_letter_code
_entity_poly.pdbx_strand_id
1 'polypeptide(L)'
;FLVYAIRHAALESEDGAFRGRLFTLLLDTRYRLVALLGGDPAVGGGPVRELFLEAWGGLRGILSEAQTSGLLAKSVLRYALFVDAGDALLALEQAAPGLPLSADGLRRLARTLAPAEASDPLAHGWAVDPELARLFGFQPIPEKGSSLPFFVRTAEGERPLDRWVPARSELGEYEKRLGALLRSTAAAEEARAELAAPYDAIYESLVPATALIESCWHQYVARGGKVTYLRSAAGSIGLMQINQHVWRGFYDVNRLRWDTAYNARAGAQILLRYVKDYAIPYAEKAGDPRRVPRAAYAVYNAGPRAAGRFDRPKPHPREARVDEKLWTLFQGLAAGGEADLETCGVRPARAAAAARS
;
A
#
# COMPACT_ATOMS: atom_id res chain seq x y z
N PHE A 1 -11.62 12.20 9.94
CA PHE A 1 -12.53 12.77 8.92
C PHE A 1 -12.61 11.92 7.66
N LEU A 2 -11.65 11.97 6.72
CA LEU A 2 -11.82 11.32 5.40
C LEU A 2 -12.11 9.82 5.49
N VAL A 3 -11.38 9.08 6.34
CA VAL A 3 -11.64 7.65 6.60
C VAL A 3 -13.08 7.40 7.05
N TYR A 4 -13.58 8.24 7.95
CA TYR A 4 -14.94 8.14 8.47
C TYR A 4 -15.97 8.33 7.34
N ALA A 5 -15.86 9.42 6.58
CA ALA A 5 -16.77 9.69 5.47
C ALA A 5 -16.75 8.60 4.40
N ILE A 6 -15.55 8.13 4.04
CA ILE A 6 -15.36 7.04 3.08
C ILE A 6 -15.97 5.72 3.57
N ARG A 7 -15.78 5.37 4.85
CA ARG A 7 -16.36 4.17 5.45
C ARG A 7 -17.89 4.18 5.35
N HIS A 8 -18.53 5.29 5.73
CA HIS A 8 -19.97 5.42 5.65
C HIS A 8 -20.48 5.40 4.20
N ALA A 9 -19.81 6.09 3.28
CA ALA A 9 -20.16 6.05 1.86
C ALA A 9 -20.08 4.62 1.31
N ALA A 10 -19.00 3.89 1.60
CA ALA A 10 -18.81 2.51 1.13
C ALA A 10 -19.82 1.51 1.70
N LEU A 11 -20.47 1.81 2.84
CA LEU A 11 -21.53 0.98 3.41
C LEU A 11 -22.86 1.09 2.66
N GLU A 12 -23.10 2.19 1.93
CA GLU A 12 -24.37 2.40 1.22
C GLU A 12 -24.53 1.49 -0.01
N SER A 13 -23.41 1.12 -0.64
CA SER A 13 -23.40 0.36 -1.89
C SER A 13 -22.28 -0.68 -1.93
N GLU A 14 -22.58 -1.83 -2.53
CA GLU A 14 -21.61 -2.89 -2.83
C GLU A 14 -20.94 -2.73 -4.20
N ASP A 15 -21.29 -1.68 -4.96
CA ASP A 15 -20.72 -1.40 -6.26
C ASP A 15 -19.19 -1.27 -6.20
N GLY A 16 -18.50 -2.14 -6.95
CA GLY A 16 -17.05 -2.24 -6.92
C GLY A 16 -16.34 -1.00 -7.48
N ALA A 17 -16.91 -0.38 -8.51
CA ALA A 17 -16.32 0.83 -9.11
C ALA A 17 -16.41 2.02 -8.15
N PHE A 18 -17.54 2.20 -7.48
CA PHE A 18 -17.73 3.21 -6.45
C PHE A 18 -16.79 3.02 -5.26
N ARG A 19 -16.72 1.80 -4.70
CA ARG A 19 -15.77 1.48 -3.61
C ARG A 19 -14.32 1.65 -4.05
N GLY A 20 -13.97 1.28 -5.27
CA GLY A 20 -12.64 1.46 -5.85
C GLY A 20 -12.22 2.93 -5.94
N ARG A 21 -13.14 3.82 -6.33
CA ARG A 21 -12.88 5.27 -6.36
C ARG A 21 -12.68 5.86 -4.96
N LEU A 22 -13.53 5.47 -4.00
CA LEU A 22 -13.36 5.87 -2.60
C LEU A 22 -12.00 5.39 -2.04
N PHE A 23 -11.63 4.14 -2.31
CA PHE A 23 -10.35 3.59 -1.89
C PHE A 23 -9.16 4.33 -2.51
N THR A 24 -9.24 4.64 -3.80
CA THR A 24 -8.20 5.40 -4.51
C THR A 24 -8.03 6.80 -3.90
N LEU A 25 -9.14 7.50 -3.61
CA LEU A 25 -9.10 8.80 -2.95
C LEU A 25 -8.44 8.72 -1.56
N LEU A 26 -8.74 7.67 -0.79
CA LEU A 26 -8.14 7.44 0.51
C LEU A 26 -6.62 7.27 0.40
N LEU A 27 -6.18 6.40 -0.51
CA LEU A 27 -4.76 6.13 -0.74
C LEU A 27 -4.01 7.36 -1.22
N ASP A 28 -4.50 8.04 -2.26
CA ASP A 28 -3.90 9.26 -2.80
C ASP A 28 -3.69 10.31 -1.71
N THR A 29 -4.74 10.54 -0.90
CA THR A 29 -4.67 11.51 0.21
C THR A 29 -3.60 11.12 1.23
N ARG A 30 -3.52 9.83 1.59
CA ARG A 30 -2.55 9.34 2.58
C ARG A 30 -1.10 9.38 2.06
N TYR A 31 -0.87 9.00 0.80
CA TYR A 31 0.47 9.10 0.19
C TYR A 31 0.96 10.54 0.14
N ARG A 32 0.09 11.47 -0.27
CA ARG A 32 0.43 12.90 -0.28
C ARG A 32 0.68 13.46 1.11
N LEU A 33 -0.12 13.06 2.12
CA LEU A 33 0.13 13.44 3.51
C LEU A 33 1.50 12.97 3.99
N VAL A 34 1.88 11.73 3.67
CA VAL A 34 3.20 11.20 4.05
C VAL A 34 4.33 11.92 3.32
N ALA A 35 4.18 12.21 2.04
CA ALA A 35 5.17 12.98 1.27
C ALA A 35 5.38 14.38 1.88
N LEU A 36 4.28 15.06 2.26
CA LEU A 36 4.30 16.34 2.96
C LEU A 36 5.03 16.28 4.30
N LEU A 37 4.71 15.29 5.14
CA LEU A 37 5.37 15.10 6.43
C LEU A 37 6.86 14.71 6.29
N GLY A 38 7.21 14.07 5.17
CA GLY A 38 8.58 13.71 4.82
C GLY A 38 9.42 14.86 4.25
N GLY A 39 8.83 16.06 4.07
CA GLY A 39 9.52 17.22 3.51
C GLY A 39 9.81 17.12 2.02
N ASP A 40 8.97 16.42 1.25
CA ASP A 40 9.14 16.32 -0.20
C ASP A 40 8.92 17.69 -0.87
N PRO A 41 9.96 18.30 -1.49
CA PRO A 41 9.86 19.62 -2.12
C PRO A 41 8.94 19.64 -3.34
N ALA A 42 8.55 18.49 -3.89
CA ALA A 42 7.59 18.39 -4.99
C ALA A 42 6.16 18.76 -4.57
N VAL A 43 5.90 18.90 -3.27
CA VAL A 43 4.59 19.29 -2.73
C VAL A 43 4.72 20.67 -2.08
N GLY A 44 4.72 21.73 -2.91
CA GLY A 44 4.74 23.11 -2.45
C GLY A 44 3.36 23.60 -1.99
N GLY A 45 3.33 24.55 -1.04
CA GLY A 45 2.11 25.22 -0.55
C GLY A 45 1.71 24.84 0.88
N GLY A 46 0.84 25.64 1.51
CA GLY A 46 0.39 25.45 2.90
C GLY A 46 -0.28 24.08 3.09
N PRO A 47 0.44 23.09 3.61
CA PRO A 47 0.40 21.76 3.01
C PRO A 47 -0.86 20.95 3.34
N VAL A 48 -1.40 21.17 4.54
CA VAL A 48 -2.56 20.40 5.04
C VAL A 48 -3.88 20.96 4.49
N ARG A 49 -3.96 22.29 4.28
CA ARG A 49 -5.16 22.95 3.77
C ARG A 49 -5.43 22.52 2.34
N GLU A 50 -4.44 22.64 1.46
CA GLU A 50 -4.56 22.25 0.05
C GLU A 50 -4.88 20.76 -0.10
N LEU A 51 -4.24 19.92 0.72
CA LEU A 51 -4.57 18.49 0.77
C LEU A 51 -6.04 18.26 1.16
N PHE A 52 -6.56 18.99 2.14
CA PHE A 52 -7.97 18.89 2.54
C PHE A 52 -8.90 19.34 1.41
N LEU A 53 -8.63 20.48 0.79
CA LEU A 53 -9.44 21.02 -0.31
C LEU A 53 -9.57 20.04 -1.47
N GLU A 54 -8.45 19.44 -1.85
CA GLU A 54 -8.44 18.48 -2.94
C GLU A 54 -9.12 17.16 -2.56
N ALA A 55 -8.88 16.67 -1.34
CA ALA A 55 -9.55 15.46 -0.84
C ALA A 55 -11.07 15.66 -0.75
N TRP A 56 -11.53 16.85 -0.32
CA TRP A 56 -12.94 17.22 -0.31
C TRP A 56 -13.52 17.27 -1.72
N GLY A 57 -12.85 17.95 -2.66
CA GLY A 57 -13.30 18.02 -4.06
C GLY A 57 -13.44 16.64 -4.69
N GLY A 58 -12.48 15.74 -4.45
CA GLY A 58 -12.56 14.35 -4.89
C GLY A 58 -13.71 13.58 -4.25
N LEU A 59 -13.90 13.70 -2.93
CA LEU A 59 -15.00 13.04 -2.23
C LEU A 59 -16.36 13.54 -2.73
N ARG A 60 -16.53 14.85 -2.85
CA ARG A 60 -17.73 15.49 -3.38
C ARG A 60 -18.08 14.95 -4.76
N GLY A 61 -17.14 14.93 -5.69
CA GLY A 61 -17.37 14.40 -7.05
C GLY A 61 -17.86 12.95 -7.03
N ILE A 62 -17.20 12.09 -6.26
CA ILE A 62 -17.60 10.69 -6.11
C ILE A 62 -19.02 10.56 -5.54
N LEU A 63 -19.36 11.34 -4.51
CA LEU A 63 -20.69 11.31 -3.88
C LEU A 63 -21.79 11.84 -4.81
N SER A 64 -21.56 12.95 -5.53
CA SER A 64 -22.53 13.53 -6.46
C SER A 64 -22.83 12.59 -7.64
N GLU A 65 -21.81 11.92 -8.18
CA GLU A 65 -22.02 10.91 -9.21
C GLU A 65 -22.80 9.71 -8.66
N ALA A 66 -22.44 9.24 -7.46
CA ALA A 66 -23.13 8.13 -6.82
C ALA A 66 -24.61 8.44 -6.49
N GLN A 67 -24.94 9.68 -6.14
CA GLN A 67 -26.32 10.14 -6.00
C GLN A 67 -27.07 10.07 -7.33
N THR A 68 -26.49 10.62 -8.40
CA THR A 68 -27.08 10.62 -9.75
C THR A 68 -27.31 9.20 -10.26
N SER A 69 -26.39 8.28 -9.97
CA SER A 69 -26.50 6.86 -10.34
C SER A 69 -27.36 6.02 -9.38
N GLY A 70 -27.99 6.62 -8.36
CA GLY A 70 -28.86 5.90 -7.41
C GLY A 70 -28.13 5.01 -6.39
N LEU A 71 -26.79 5.03 -6.35
CA LEU A 71 -25.98 4.22 -5.43
C LEU A 71 -26.14 4.64 -3.96
N LEU A 72 -26.66 5.85 -3.71
CA LEU A 72 -26.92 6.39 -2.37
C LEU A 72 -28.43 6.52 -2.07
N ALA A 73 -29.29 5.78 -2.79
CA ALA A 73 -30.75 5.90 -2.72
C ALA A 73 -31.34 5.74 -1.30
N LYS A 74 -30.70 4.95 -0.43
CA LYS A 74 -31.14 4.72 0.95
C LYS A 74 -31.00 5.95 1.86
N SER A 75 -30.13 6.88 1.48
CA SER A 75 -29.68 7.98 2.33
C SER A 75 -29.53 9.30 1.57
N VAL A 76 -30.26 9.49 0.45
CA VAL A 76 -30.09 10.64 -0.48
C VAL A 76 -30.07 11.98 0.26
N LEU A 77 -31.10 12.25 1.07
CA LEU A 77 -31.21 13.51 1.83
C LEU A 77 -30.02 13.70 2.78
N ARG A 78 -29.54 12.62 3.41
CA ARG A 78 -28.41 12.67 4.33
C ARG A 78 -27.12 13.06 3.61
N TYR A 79 -26.85 12.46 2.45
CA TYR A 79 -25.67 12.79 1.66
C TYR A 79 -25.77 14.17 1.01
N ALA A 80 -26.97 14.62 0.61
CA ALA A 80 -27.19 15.99 0.13
C ALA A 80 -26.83 17.01 1.23
N LEU A 81 -27.37 16.84 2.44
CA LEU A 81 -27.04 17.68 3.60
C LEU A 81 -25.55 17.66 3.95
N PHE A 82 -24.89 16.49 3.87
CA PHE A 82 -23.45 16.38 4.10
C PHE A 82 -22.63 17.16 3.06
N VAL A 83 -22.98 17.03 1.78
CA VAL A 83 -22.31 17.73 0.69
C VAL A 83 -22.52 19.23 0.80
N ASP A 84 -23.75 19.70 1.04
CA ASP A 84 -24.09 21.11 1.21
C ASP A 84 -23.37 21.72 2.43
N ALA A 85 -23.34 21.00 3.56
CA ALA A 85 -22.64 21.46 4.76
C ALA A 85 -21.12 21.56 4.54
N GLY A 86 -20.53 20.64 3.79
CA GLY A 86 -19.11 20.69 3.46
C GLY A 86 -18.77 21.79 2.44
N ASP A 87 -19.66 22.08 1.50
CA ASP A 87 -19.52 23.25 0.61
C ASP A 87 -19.61 24.57 1.36
N ALA A 88 -20.57 24.68 2.29
CA ALA A 88 -20.68 25.85 3.14
C ALA A 88 -19.41 26.04 4.00
N LEU A 89 -18.88 24.95 4.55
CA LEU A 89 -17.61 24.95 5.29
C LEU A 89 -16.45 25.44 4.42
N LEU A 90 -16.40 24.99 3.16
CA LEU A 90 -15.39 25.39 2.20
C LEU A 90 -15.52 26.86 1.80
N ALA A 91 -16.73 27.34 1.53
CA ALA A 91 -16.99 28.74 1.20
C ALA A 91 -16.59 29.67 2.35
N LEU A 92 -16.90 29.28 3.60
CA LEU A 92 -16.45 29.99 4.79
C LEU A 92 -14.93 29.99 4.91
N GLU A 93 -14.25 28.87 4.65
CA GLU A 93 -12.78 28.79 4.68
C GLU A 93 -12.10 29.63 3.59
N GLN A 94 -12.77 29.85 2.45
CA GLN A 94 -12.29 30.76 1.41
C GLN A 94 -12.50 32.23 1.79
N ALA A 95 -13.62 32.56 2.43
CA ALA A 95 -13.95 33.92 2.86
C ALA A 95 -13.19 34.37 4.12
N ALA A 96 -12.90 33.44 5.04
CA ALA A 96 -12.21 33.68 6.30
C ALA A 96 -11.30 32.48 6.67
N PRO A 97 -10.05 32.45 6.16
CA PRO A 97 -9.14 31.32 6.38
C PRO A 97 -8.86 31.03 7.86
N GLY A 98 -8.89 29.75 8.26
CA GLY A 98 -8.33 29.25 9.53
C GLY A 98 -9.30 28.99 10.68
N LEU A 99 -10.49 29.58 10.70
CA LEU A 99 -11.53 29.34 11.73
C LEU A 99 -12.52 28.20 11.38
N PRO A 100 -13.00 28.06 10.12
CA PRO A 100 -14.00 27.04 9.76
C PRO A 100 -13.46 25.60 9.73
N LEU A 101 -12.24 25.36 9.25
CA LEU A 101 -11.59 24.02 9.26
C LEU A 101 -11.04 23.59 10.63
N SER A 102 -11.77 23.87 11.70
CA SER A 102 -11.47 23.37 13.04
C SER A 102 -11.84 21.89 13.19
N ALA A 103 -11.22 21.22 14.16
CA ALA A 103 -11.58 19.84 14.52
C ALA A 103 -13.08 19.69 14.83
N ASP A 104 -13.68 20.66 15.52
CA ASP A 104 -15.10 20.63 15.85
C ASP A 104 -16.00 20.86 14.64
N GLY A 105 -15.59 21.72 13.70
CA GLY A 105 -16.26 21.88 12.41
C GLY A 105 -16.31 20.56 11.64
N LEU A 106 -15.16 19.87 11.54
CA LEU A 106 -15.06 18.57 10.88
C LEU A 106 -15.84 17.46 11.61
N ARG A 107 -15.89 17.46 12.95
CA ARG A 107 -16.74 16.53 13.71
C ARG A 107 -18.21 16.77 13.45
N ARG A 108 -18.66 18.03 13.46
CA ARG A 108 -20.05 18.39 13.14
C ARG A 108 -20.42 17.95 11.74
N LEU A 109 -19.56 18.23 10.75
CA LEU A 109 -19.76 17.80 9.37
C LEU A 109 -19.83 16.27 9.27
N ALA A 110 -18.91 15.54 9.89
CA ALA A 110 -18.91 14.07 9.83
C ALA A 110 -20.17 13.46 10.46
N ARG A 111 -20.65 14.01 11.58
CA ARG A 111 -21.85 13.51 12.27
C ARG A 111 -23.14 13.65 11.46
N THR A 112 -23.17 14.44 10.37
CA THR A 112 -24.36 14.44 9.50
C THR A 112 -24.52 13.11 8.76
N LEU A 113 -23.44 12.35 8.54
CA LEU A 113 -23.48 11.03 7.89
C LEU A 113 -23.99 9.90 8.80
N ALA A 114 -23.69 9.97 10.09
CA ALA A 114 -24.12 8.99 11.08
C ALA A 114 -24.33 9.66 12.46
N PRO A 115 -25.46 10.35 12.66
CA PRO A 115 -25.72 11.13 13.89
C PRO A 115 -25.89 10.26 15.14
N ALA A 116 -26.23 8.97 14.96
CA ALA A 116 -26.40 8.02 16.06
C ALA A 116 -25.07 7.36 16.51
N GLU A 117 -23.97 7.57 15.78
CA GLU A 117 -22.69 6.97 16.15
C GLU A 117 -21.99 7.80 17.23
N ALA A 118 -21.69 7.15 18.36
CA ALA A 118 -21.05 7.79 19.51
C ALA A 118 -19.53 7.97 19.35
N SER A 119 -18.90 7.28 18.39
CA SER A 119 -17.45 7.33 18.17
C SER A 119 -17.01 8.74 17.72
N ASP A 120 -15.78 9.14 18.05
CA ASP A 120 -15.23 10.40 17.53
C ASP A 120 -14.84 10.24 16.05
N PRO A 121 -15.45 10.97 15.10
CA PRO A 121 -15.12 10.88 13.67
C PRO A 121 -13.69 11.29 13.30
N LEU A 122 -12.99 11.95 14.24
CA LEU A 122 -11.59 12.34 14.13
C LEU A 122 -10.63 11.50 14.96
N ALA A 123 -11.12 10.44 15.64
CA ALA A 123 -10.28 9.56 16.43
C ALA A 123 -9.09 9.06 15.61
N HIS A 124 -7.89 9.29 16.15
CA HIS A 124 -6.65 8.76 15.58
C HIS A 124 -6.26 7.50 16.34
N GLY A 125 -6.18 6.37 15.65
CA GLY A 125 -5.78 5.10 16.25
C GLY A 125 -5.01 4.22 15.27
N TRP A 126 -4.14 3.36 15.83
CA TRP A 126 -3.33 2.38 15.10
C TRP A 126 -3.96 1.00 15.01
N ALA A 127 -5.10 0.80 15.66
CA ALA A 127 -5.84 -0.45 15.64
C ALA A 127 -6.30 -0.78 14.21
N VAL A 128 -6.37 -2.08 13.93
CA VAL A 128 -7.04 -2.59 12.72
C VAL A 128 -8.53 -2.25 12.82
N ASP A 129 -9.10 -1.78 11.71
CA ASP A 129 -10.53 -1.59 11.52
C ASP A 129 -11.03 -2.70 10.58
N PRO A 130 -11.64 -3.78 11.13
CA PRO A 130 -12.07 -4.92 10.32
C PRO A 130 -13.16 -4.57 9.30
N GLU A 131 -14.00 -3.57 9.61
CA GLU A 131 -15.04 -3.12 8.67
C GLU A 131 -14.40 -2.39 7.49
N LEU A 132 -13.46 -1.49 7.75
CA LEU A 132 -12.70 -0.79 6.71
C LEU A 132 -11.96 -1.80 5.82
N ALA A 133 -11.29 -2.79 6.42
CA ALA A 133 -10.61 -3.84 5.67
C ALA A 133 -11.58 -4.63 4.78
N ARG A 134 -12.72 -5.08 5.33
CA ARG A 134 -13.76 -5.82 4.59
C ARG A 134 -14.35 -5.00 3.45
N LEU A 135 -14.69 -3.72 3.68
CA LEU A 135 -15.27 -2.83 2.67
C LEU A 135 -14.38 -2.71 1.44
N PHE A 136 -13.06 -2.77 1.63
CA PHE A 136 -12.08 -2.68 0.55
C PHE A 136 -11.43 -4.02 0.21
N GLY A 137 -11.99 -5.15 0.64
CA GLY A 137 -11.52 -6.49 0.22
C GLY A 137 -10.17 -6.92 0.78
N PHE A 138 -9.70 -6.28 1.87
CA PHE A 138 -8.54 -6.75 2.63
C PHE A 138 -9.00 -7.80 3.64
N GLN A 139 -8.36 -8.96 3.60
CA GLN A 139 -8.64 -10.06 4.50
C GLN A 139 -7.69 -10.00 5.71
N PRO A 140 -8.16 -10.29 6.93
CA PRO A 140 -7.28 -10.38 8.09
C PRO A 140 -6.17 -11.41 7.84
N ILE A 141 -4.93 -11.04 8.16
CA ILE A 141 -3.82 -11.99 8.17
C ILE A 141 -3.91 -12.78 9.50
N PRO A 142 -4.06 -14.12 9.46
CA PRO A 142 -4.22 -14.94 10.66
C PRO A 142 -3.10 -14.75 11.68
N GLU A 143 -3.39 -15.02 12.94
CA GLU A 143 -2.39 -15.07 14.01
C GLU A 143 -1.42 -16.25 13.83
N LYS A 144 -0.20 -16.09 14.35
CA LYS A 144 0.82 -17.16 14.37
C LYS A 144 0.26 -18.39 15.08
N GLY A 145 0.38 -19.56 14.45
CA GLY A 145 -0.08 -20.84 15.01
C GLY A 145 -1.48 -21.27 14.59
N SER A 146 -2.18 -20.51 13.75
CA SER A 146 -3.40 -21.01 13.09
C SER A 146 -3.06 -22.12 12.07
N SER A 147 -3.94 -23.12 11.94
CA SER A 147 -3.71 -24.35 11.15
C SER A 147 -3.74 -24.18 9.62
N LEU A 148 -3.52 -22.97 9.12
CA LEU A 148 -3.62 -22.66 7.70
C LEU A 148 -2.29 -22.95 6.96
N PRO A 149 -2.33 -23.36 5.68
CA PRO A 149 -1.18 -23.81 4.90
C PRO A 149 -0.13 -22.73 4.56
N PHE A 150 -0.28 -21.52 5.10
CA PHE A 150 0.48 -20.33 4.70
C PHE A 150 1.67 -20.01 5.62
N PHE A 151 1.85 -20.76 6.71
CA PHE A 151 3.08 -20.68 7.47
C PHE A 151 4.13 -21.53 6.76
N VAL A 152 5.24 -20.91 6.35
CA VAL A 152 6.48 -21.65 6.22
C VAL A 152 6.77 -22.17 7.61
N ARG A 153 6.36 -23.42 7.87
CA ARG A 153 6.54 -24.07 9.15
C ARG A 153 8.05 -24.13 9.35
N THR A 154 8.57 -23.31 10.28
CA THR A 154 9.97 -23.40 10.69
C THR A 154 10.18 -24.83 11.15
N ALA A 155 11.03 -25.59 10.46
CA ALA A 155 11.34 -26.93 10.88
C ALA A 155 11.92 -26.87 12.31
N GLU A 156 11.69 -27.92 13.08
CA GLU A 156 12.17 -27.98 14.47
C GLU A 156 13.70 -27.82 14.49
N GLY A 157 14.19 -26.81 15.22
CA GLY A 157 15.61 -26.44 15.25
C GLY A 157 16.05 -25.33 14.28
N GLU A 158 15.19 -24.88 13.36
CA GLU A 158 15.52 -23.72 12.51
C GLU A 158 15.42 -22.38 13.28
N ARG A 159 16.37 -21.48 13.05
CA ARG A 159 16.37 -20.14 13.65
C ARG A 159 15.13 -19.35 13.20
N PRO A 160 14.35 -18.68 14.06
CA PRO A 160 13.26 -17.83 13.59
C PRO A 160 13.75 -16.69 12.68
N LEU A 161 12.99 -16.36 11.62
CA LEU A 161 13.24 -15.15 10.81
C LEU A 161 12.96 -13.87 11.61
N ASP A 162 12.17 -13.96 12.69
CA ASP A 162 11.91 -12.83 13.57
C ASP A 162 13.17 -12.48 14.37
N ARG A 163 13.46 -11.19 14.44
CA ARG A 163 14.63 -10.60 15.10
C ARG A 163 15.98 -11.10 14.58
N TRP A 164 16.04 -11.71 13.40
CA TRP A 164 17.30 -12.12 12.79
C TRP A 164 17.93 -10.95 12.02
N VAL A 165 19.11 -10.53 12.49
CA VAL A 165 20.03 -9.66 11.74
C VAL A 165 21.19 -10.56 11.29
N PRO A 166 21.28 -10.95 10.01
CA PRO A 166 22.26 -11.93 9.57
C PRO A 166 23.68 -11.36 9.56
N ALA A 167 24.64 -12.13 10.07
CA ALA A 167 26.06 -11.91 9.78
C ALA A 167 26.39 -12.33 8.34
N ARG A 168 27.55 -11.92 7.81
CA ARG A 168 27.96 -12.28 6.43
C ARG A 168 27.95 -13.79 6.18
N SER A 169 28.43 -14.59 7.14
CA SER A 169 28.42 -16.05 7.06
C SER A 169 27.01 -16.66 7.07
N GLU A 170 26.01 -15.92 7.54
CA GLU A 170 24.62 -16.38 7.65
C GLU A 170 23.77 -15.97 6.43
N LEU A 171 24.30 -15.13 5.53
CA LEU A 171 23.53 -14.58 4.40
C LEU A 171 22.96 -15.65 3.49
N GLY A 172 23.71 -16.73 3.22
CA GLY A 172 23.21 -17.83 2.38
C GLY A 172 21.98 -18.54 2.96
N GLU A 173 21.98 -18.80 4.28
CA GLU A 173 20.82 -19.41 4.94
C GLU A 173 19.64 -18.42 5.00
N TYR A 174 19.93 -17.17 5.38
CA TYR A 174 18.94 -16.11 5.50
C TYR A 174 18.23 -15.86 4.15
N GLU A 175 19.00 -15.73 3.07
CA GLU A 175 18.50 -15.53 1.72
C GLU A 175 17.60 -16.69 1.27
N LYS A 176 18.03 -17.93 1.46
CA LYS A 176 17.24 -19.12 1.09
C LYS A 176 15.88 -19.12 1.78
N ARG A 177 15.86 -18.86 3.09
CA ARG A 177 14.64 -18.95 3.92
C ARG A 177 13.71 -17.79 3.68
N LEU A 178 14.24 -16.58 3.56
CA LEU A 178 13.44 -15.40 3.28
C LEU A 178 12.93 -15.36 1.84
N GLY A 179 13.73 -15.82 0.87
CA GLY A 179 13.30 -16.01 -0.50
C GLY A 179 12.18 -17.04 -0.62
N ALA A 180 12.25 -18.15 0.12
CA ALA A 180 11.17 -19.13 0.19
C ALA A 180 9.87 -18.51 0.76
N LEU A 181 9.97 -17.72 1.84
CA LEU A 181 8.84 -16.99 2.40
C LEU A 181 8.20 -16.02 1.40
N LEU A 182 9.01 -15.23 0.68
CA LEU A 182 8.51 -14.25 -0.30
C LEU A 182 7.82 -14.95 -1.47
N ARG A 183 8.40 -16.02 -2.02
CA ARG A 183 7.79 -16.80 -3.11
C ARG A 183 6.51 -17.50 -2.67
N SER A 184 6.50 -18.16 -1.51
CA SER A 184 5.28 -18.81 -1.00
C SER A 184 4.17 -17.79 -0.72
N THR A 185 4.54 -16.60 -0.24
CA THR A 185 3.60 -15.51 -0.01
C THR A 185 3.02 -14.99 -1.33
N ALA A 186 3.86 -14.80 -2.36
CA ALA A 186 3.42 -14.38 -3.68
C ALA A 186 2.42 -15.40 -4.26
N ALA A 187 2.80 -16.68 -4.33
CA ALA A 187 1.95 -17.75 -4.86
C ALA A 187 0.61 -17.87 -4.09
N ALA A 188 0.63 -17.70 -2.76
CA ALA A 188 -0.59 -17.76 -1.96
C ALA A 188 -1.56 -16.60 -2.25
N GLU A 189 -1.05 -15.38 -2.36
CA GLU A 189 -1.89 -14.21 -2.64
C GLU A 189 -2.35 -14.18 -4.10
N GLU A 190 -1.50 -14.61 -5.04
CA GLU A 190 -1.85 -14.81 -6.44
C GLU A 190 -2.99 -15.81 -6.62
N ALA A 191 -2.85 -17.02 -6.05
CA ALA A 191 -3.87 -18.07 -6.12
C ALA A 191 -5.19 -17.61 -5.50
N ARG A 192 -5.14 -16.87 -4.39
CA ARG A 192 -6.32 -16.28 -3.75
C ARG A 192 -7.02 -15.25 -4.65
N ALA A 193 -6.25 -14.51 -5.43
CA ALA A 193 -6.75 -13.41 -6.24
C ALA A 193 -7.16 -13.82 -7.66
N GLU A 194 -6.93 -15.09 -8.02
CA GLU A 194 -7.15 -15.66 -9.35
C GLU A 194 -6.52 -14.79 -10.43
N LEU A 195 -5.26 -14.39 -10.22
CA LEU A 195 -4.58 -13.49 -11.13
C LEU A 195 -4.29 -14.21 -12.45
N ALA A 196 -4.86 -13.72 -13.56
CA ALA A 196 -4.74 -14.37 -14.86
C ALA A 196 -3.36 -14.14 -15.50
N ALA A 197 -2.93 -15.09 -16.35
CA ALA A 197 -1.77 -14.91 -17.21
C ALA A 197 -1.93 -13.68 -18.14
N PRO A 198 -0.87 -12.91 -18.41
CA PRO A 198 0.53 -13.12 -17.97
C PRO A 198 0.85 -12.47 -16.60
N TYR A 199 -0.14 -12.00 -15.85
CA TYR A 199 0.07 -11.19 -14.66
C TYR A 199 0.48 -11.99 -13.42
N ASP A 200 0.12 -13.27 -13.39
CA ASP A 200 0.58 -14.28 -12.41
C ASP A 200 2.12 -14.32 -12.29
N ALA A 201 2.80 -14.67 -13.38
CA ALA A 201 4.26 -14.78 -13.43
C ALA A 201 4.97 -13.45 -13.17
N ILE A 202 4.35 -12.34 -13.61
CA ILE A 202 4.83 -10.99 -13.30
C ILE A 202 4.78 -10.77 -11.78
N TYR A 203 3.66 -11.07 -11.14
CA TYR A 203 3.49 -10.85 -9.71
C TYR A 203 4.41 -11.74 -8.86
N GLU A 204 4.60 -13.00 -9.25
CA GLU A 204 5.52 -13.94 -8.60
C GLU A 204 6.94 -13.36 -8.49
N SER A 205 7.46 -12.77 -9.57
CA SER A 205 8.79 -12.16 -9.60
C SER A 205 8.83 -10.76 -8.97
N LEU A 206 7.72 -10.04 -8.98
CA LEU A 206 7.64 -8.66 -8.50
C LEU A 206 7.67 -8.56 -6.97
N VAL A 207 7.09 -9.52 -6.24
CA VAL A 207 7.13 -9.54 -4.76
C VAL A 207 8.56 -9.55 -4.21
N PRO A 208 9.44 -10.51 -4.59
CA PRO A 208 10.83 -10.51 -4.14
C PRO A 208 11.62 -9.30 -4.66
N ALA A 209 11.38 -8.84 -5.89
CA ALA A 209 12.01 -7.63 -6.43
C ALA A 209 11.67 -6.39 -5.59
N THR A 210 10.40 -6.25 -5.20
CA THR A 210 9.92 -5.15 -4.35
C THR A 210 10.58 -5.21 -2.97
N ALA A 211 10.62 -6.36 -2.32
CA ALA A 211 11.31 -6.50 -1.03
C ALA A 211 12.82 -6.16 -1.14
N LEU A 212 13.45 -6.51 -2.27
CA LEU A 212 14.88 -6.30 -2.51
C LEU A 212 15.20 -4.80 -2.67
N ILE A 213 14.43 -4.08 -3.49
CA ILE A 213 14.63 -2.63 -3.66
C ILE A 213 14.30 -1.85 -2.38
N GLU A 214 13.28 -2.28 -1.62
CA GLU A 214 12.79 -1.57 -0.43
C GLU A 214 13.71 -1.74 0.79
N SER A 215 14.22 -2.95 1.02
CA SER A 215 14.96 -3.23 2.26
C SER A 215 16.21 -4.08 2.09
N CYS A 216 16.56 -4.48 0.87
CA CYS A 216 17.57 -5.52 0.64
C CYS A 216 17.23 -6.81 1.43
N TRP A 217 15.93 -7.12 1.48
CA TRP A 217 15.37 -8.23 2.26
C TRP A 217 15.62 -8.15 3.78
N HIS A 218 15.93 -6.97 4.34
CA HIS A 218 16.10 -6.81 5.78
C HIS A 218 14.80 -6.39 6.48
N GLN A 219 14.30 -7.23 7.39
CA GLN A 219 13.26 -6.83 8.34
C GLN A 219 13.86 -6.08 9.56
N TYR A 220 15.06 -6.49 10.00
CA TYR A 220 15.67 -6.03 11.26
C TYR A 220 17.07 -5.45 11.05
N VAL A 221 17.48 -4.59 11.98
CA VAL A 221 18.80 -3.98 12.05
C VAL A 221 19.28 -3.93 13.50
N ALA A 222 20.60 -4.01 13.71
CA ALA A 222 21.19 -3.74 15.02
C ALA A 222 21.44 -2.22 15.18
N ARG A 223 20.92 -1.62 16.24
CA ARG A 223 21.19 -0.22 16.62
C ARG A 223 21.55 -0.15 18.09
N GLY A 224 22.71 0.41 18.43
CA GLY A 224 23.18 0.47 19.82
C GLY A 224 23.28 -0.90 20.50
N GLY A 225 23.71 -1.94 19.76
CA GLY A 225 23.81 -3.31 20.26
C GLY A 225 22.49 -4.05 20.45
N LYS A 226 21.34 -3.44 20.11
CA LYS A 226 20.02 -4.05 20.23
C LYS A 226 19.40 -4.27 18.85
N VAL A 227 18.77 -5.43 18.67
CA VAL A 227 17.97 -5.71 17.48
C VAL A 227 16.71 -4.85 17.52
N THR A 228 16.46 -4.14 16.43
CA THR A 228 15.23 -3.40 16.16
C THR A 228 14.78 -3.64 14.73
N TYR A 229 13.61 -3.16 14.35
CA TYR A 229 13.09 -3.29 12.98
C TYR A 229 13.60 -2.15 12.09
N LEU A 230 13.71 -2.42 10.79
CA LEU A 230 14.04 -1.41 9.80
C LEU A 230 12.90 -0.39 9.73
N ARG A 231 13.23 0.90 9.86
CA ARG A 231 12.26 1.99 9.79
C ARG A 231 12.82 3.17 9.00
N SER A 232 12.08 3.63 7.99
CA SER A 232 12.40 4.85 7.25
C SER A 232 12.02 6.11 8.02
N ALA A 233 12.59 7.26 7.64
CA ALA A 233 12.21 8.55 8.20
C ALA A 233 10.72 8.86 7.98
N ALA A 234 10.16 8.45 6.83
CA ALA A 234 8.76 8.62 6.46
C ALA A 234 7.80 7.63 7.15
N GLY A 235 8.29 6.71 7.99
CA GLY A 235 7.47 5.76 8.74
C GLY A 235 7.19 4.44 8.06
N SER A 236 7.92 4.09 7.01
CA SER A 236 7.91 2.73 6.41
C SER A 236 8.59 1.72 7.31
N ILE A 237 8.10 0.47 7.32
CA ILE A 237 8.53 -0.57 8.26
C ILE A 237 8.94 -1.86 7.55
N GLY A 238 10.10 -2.38 7.92
CA GLY A 238 10.48 -3.78 7.71
C GLY A 238 10.79 -4.17 6.26
N LEU A 239 10.62 -5.46 5.99
CA LEU A 239 11.00 -6.18 4.78
C LEU A 239 10.45 -5.55 3.50
N MET A 240 9.18 -5.16 3.51
CA MET A 240 8.54 -4.54 2.36
C MET A 240 8.35 -3.02 2.53
N GLN A 241 9.00 -2.40 3.54
CA GLN A 241 8.91 -0.96 3.83
C GLN A 241 7.47 -0.42 3.79
N ILE A 242 6.54 -1.12 4.45
CA ILE A 242 5.13 -0.75 4.46
C ILE A 242 4.95 0.52 5.28
N ASN A 243 4.40 1.57 4.67
CA ASN A 243 4.18 2.83 5.37
C ASN A 243 3.02 2.72 6.36
N GLN A 244 3.34 2.76 7.66
CA GLN A 244 2.34 2.61 8.72
C GLN A 244 1.24 3.69 8.67
N HIS A 245 1.56 4.91 8.21
CA HIS A 245 0.59 6.01 8.14
C HIS A 245 -0.37 5.84 6.95
N VAL A 246 0.12 5.32 5.82
CA VAL A 246 -0.72 4.99 4.66
C VAL A 246 -1.63 3.81 4.95
N TRP A 247 -1.14 2.79 5.64
CA TRP A 247 -1.83 1.52 5.78
C TRP A 247 -2.50 1.29 7.14
N ARG A 248 -2.52 2.33 7.99
CA ARG A 248 -3.25 2.32 9.27
C ARG A 248 -4.72 1.96 9.08
N GLY A 249 -5.24 1.15 9.99
CA GLY A 249 -6.61 0.63 9.94
C GLY A 249 -6.77 -0.64 9.09
N PHE A 250 -5.83 -0.94 8.18
CA PHE A 250 -5.85 -2.18 7.39
C PHE A 250 -4.98 -3.28 8.00
N TYR A 251 -3.83 -2.90 8.57
CA TYR A 251 -2.85 -3.85 9.12
C TYR A 251 -2.42 -3.48 10.54
N ASP A 252 -2.06 -4.50 11.31
CA ASP A 252 -1.54 -4.38 12.66
C ASP A 252 -0.09 -3.88 12.62
N VAL A 253 0.12 -2.66 13.12
CA VAL A 253 1.42 -2.00 13.08
C VAL A 253 2.46 -2.69 13.97
N ASN A 254 2.06 -3.33 15.06
CA ASN A 254 3.00 -4.06 15.91
C ASN A 254 3.49 -5.34 15.21
N ARG A 255 2.60 -6.05 14.52
CA ARG A 255 2.96 -7.23 13.71
C ARG A 255 3.80 -6.84 12.50
N LEU A 256 3.51 -5.72 11.82
CA LEU A 256 4.38 -5.20 10.75
C LEU A 256 5.84 -5.01 11.21
N ARG A 257 6.06 -4.69 12.49
CA ARG A 257 7.39 -4.47 13.08
C ARG A 257 8.10 -5.78 13.46
N TRP A 258 7.37 -6.72 14.06
CA TRP A 258 7.98 -7.84 14.80
C TRP A 258 7.60 -9.23 14.28
N ASP A 259 6.88 -9.29 13.17
CA ASP A 259 6.49 -10.53 12.49
C ASP A 259 6.91 -10.43 11.02
N THR A 260 8.01 -11.11 10.67
CA THR A 260 8.58 -11.06 9.31
C THR A 260 7.59 -11.61 8.28
N ALA A 261 6.87 -12.69 8.61
CA ALA A 261 5.87 -13.29 7.73
C ALA A 261 4.65 -12.38 7.56
N TYR A 262 4.22 -11.71 8.63
CA TYR A 262 3.16 -10.71 8.52
C TYR A 262 3.55 -9.52 7.65
N ASN A 263 4.78 -9.00 7.79
CA ASN A 263 5.27 -7.92 6.94
C ASN A 263 5.33 -8.34 5.46
N ALA A 264 5.88 -9.52 5.16
CA ALA A 264 5.91 -10.09 3.81
C ALA A 264 4.49 -10.19 3.22
N ARG A 265 3.54 -10.76 3.97
CA ARG A 265 2.18 -10.98 3.49
C ARG A 265 1.39 -9.70 3.33
N ALA A 266 1.50 -8.76 4.28
CA ALA A 266 0.85 -7.46 4.17
C ALA A 266 1.38 -6.70 2.94
N GLY A 267 2.70 -6.71 2.71
CA GLY A 267 3.30 -6.03 1.57
C GLY A 267 2.93 -6.68 0.24
N ALA A 268 2.84 -8.01 0.19
CA ALA A 268 2.34 -8.76 -0.96
C ALA A 268 0.87 -8.42 -1.26
N GLN A 269 -0.02 -8.43 -0.26
CA GLN A 269 -1.43 -8.03 -0.43
C GLN A 269 -1.59 -6.60 -0.94
N ILE A 270 -0.78 -5.67 -0.41
CA ILE A 270 -0.72 -4.29 -0.87
C ILE A 270 -0.27 -4.22 -2.33
N LEU A 271 0.82 -4.91 -2.68
CA LEU A 271 1.38 -4.91 -4.02
C LEU A 271 0.42 -5.53 -5.04
N LEU A 272 -0.23 -6.65 -4.68
CA LEU A 272 -1.27 -7.28 -5.49
C LEU A 272 -2.44 -6.33 -5.74
N ARG A 273 -2.87 -5.58 -4.72
CA ARG A 273 -3.88 -4.55 -4.89
C ARG A 273 -3.45 -3.51 -5.91
N TYR A 274 -2.18 -3.11 -5.90
CA TYR A 274 -1.66 -2.14 -6.87
C TYR A 274 -1.52 -2.71 -8.28
N VAL A 275 -1.18 -3.99 -8.40
CA VAL A 275 -1.18 -4.71 -9.67
C VAL A 275 -2.58 -4.68 -10.28
N LYS A 276 -3.60 -5.11 -9.52
CA LYS A 276 -4.98 -5.26 -10.01
C LYS A 276 -5.65 -3.93 -10.35
N ASP A 277 -5.59 -2.96 -9.43
CA ASP A 277 -6.42 -1.76 -9.54
C ASP A 277 -5.78 -0.64 -10.36
N TYR A 278 -4.46 -0.67 -10.55
CA TYR A 278 -3.74 0.44 -11.18
C TYR A 278 -2.80 -0.01 -12.30
N ALA A 279 -1.96 -1.03 -12.05
CA ALA A 279 -0.91 -1.41 -12.99
C ALA A 279 -1.46 -2.13 -14.23
N ILE A 280 -2.37 -3.10 -14.04
CA ILE A 280 -3.03 -3.83 -15.13
C ILE A 280 -3.84 -2.86 -16.01
N PRO A 281 -4.77 -2.04 -15.46
CA PRO A 281 -5.49 -1.05 -16.27
C PRO A 281 -4.58 -0.10 -17.05
N TYR A 282 -3.47 0.33 -16.44
CA TYR A 282 -2.47 1.17 -17.10
C TYR A 282 -1.80 0.45 -18.28
N ALA A 283 -1.37 -0.80 -18.07
CA ALA A 283 -0.72 -1.63 -19.08
C ALA A 283 -1.65 -2.01 -20.23
N GLU A 284 -2.92 -2.33 -19.94
CA GLU A 284 -3.94 -2.66 -20.93
C GLU A 284 -4.25 -1.47 -21.83
N LYS A 285 -4.40 -0.27 -21.25
CA LYS A 285 -4.57 0.97 -22.03
C LYS A 285 -3.38 1.23 -22.96
N ALA A 286 -2.19 0.83 -22.55
CA ALA A 286 -0.97 0.95 -23.35
C ALA A 286 -0.72 -0.22 -24.32
N GLY A 287 -1.50 -1.31 -24.22
CA GLY A 287 -1.30 -2.53 -25.00
C GLY A 287 0.00 -3.29 -24.68
N ASP A 288 0.58 -3.12 -23.48
CA ASP A 288 1.85 -3.76 -23.13
C ASP A 288 1.87 -4.25 -21.66
N PRO A 289 1.67 -5.55 -21.39
CA PRO A 289 1.70 -6.11 -20.04
C PRO A 289 3.07 -5.96 -19.35
N ARG A 290 4.16 -5.73 -20.11
CA ARG A 290 5.50 -5.49 -19.54
C ARG A 290 5.59 -4.19 -18.75
N ARG A 291 4.57 -3.32 -18.82
CA ARG A 291 4.45 -2.11 -18.01
C ARG A 291 3.99 -2.39 -16.57
N VAL A 292 3.38 -3.54 -16.30
CA VAL A 292 2.81 -3.87 -14.98
C VAL A 292 3.85 -3.77 -13.84
N PRO A 293 5.07 -4.33 -13.94
CA PRO A 293 6.08 -4.24 -12.87
C PRO A 293 6.38 -2.78 -12.47
N ARG A 294 6.66 -1.94 -13.46
CA ARG A 294 7.04 -0.52 -13.28
C ARG A 294 5.86 0.29 -12.77
N ALA A 295 4.66 0.05 -13.29
CA ALA A 295 3.44 0.72 -12.85
C ALA A 295 3.06 0.36 -11.41
N ALA A 296 3.05 -0.93 -11.07
CA ALA A 296 2.73 -1.39 -9.73
C ALA A 296 3.71 -0.83 -8.69
N TYR A 297 5.01 -0.85 -8.99
CA TYR A 297 6.00 -0.30 -8.07
C TYR A 297 5.97 1.23 -8.01
N ALA A 298 5.67 1.92 -9.11
CA ALA A 298 5.47 3.36 -9.07
C ALA A 298 4.34 3.74 -8.11
N VAL A 299 3.24 2.98 -8.12
CA VAL A 299 2.16 3.12 -7.13
C VAL A 299 2.63 2.75 -5.72
N TYR A 300 3.38 1.65 -5.56
CA TYR A 300 3.92 1.24 -4.26
C TYR A 300 4.74 2.35 -3.59
N ASN A 301 5.57 3.00 -4.40
CA ASN A 301 6.51 4.02 -3.95
C ASN A 301 5.87 5.41 -3.75
N ALA A 302 4.86 5.78 -4.53
CA ALA A 302 4.36 7.17 -4.55
C ALA A 302 2.83 7.34 -4.65
N GLY A 303 2.07 6.23 -4.55
CA GLY A 303 0.61 6.23 -4.56
C GLY A 303 -0.01 6.13 -5.97
N PRO A 304 -1.34 5.93 -6.06
CA PRO A 304 -2.04 5.62 -7.31
C PRO A 304 -1.72 6.53 -8.50
N ARG A 305 -1.61 7.84 -8.28
CA ARG A 305 -1.29 8.82 -9.34
C ARG A 305 0.09 8.63 -9.99
N ALA A 306 0.97 7.86 -9.39
CA ALA A 306 2.32 7.61 -9.89
C ALA A 306 2.39 6.50 -10.95
N ALA A 307 1.32 5.72 -11.17
CA ALA A 307 1.33 4.51 -12.00
C ALA A 307 2.02 4.67 -13.38
N GLY A 308 1.90 5.84 -14.03
CA GLY A 308 2.51 6.11 -15.33
C GLY A 308 3.75 7.01 -15.32
N ARG A 309 4.35 7.31 -14.16
CA ARG A 309 5.42 8.31 -14.06
C ARG A 309 6.69 7.94 -14.85
N PHE A 310 6.94 6.64 -15.01
CA PHE A 310 8.13 6.12 -15.70
C PHE A 310 8.07 6.32 -17.22
N ASP A 311 6.86 6.48 -17.79
CA ASP A 311 6.63 6.73 -19.21
C ASP A 311 6.59 8.23 -19.57
N ARG A 312 6.84 9.12 -18.59
CA ARG A 312 6.90 10.56 -18.87
C ARG A 312 8.04 10.84 -19.86
N PRO A 313 7.86 11.74 -20.86
CA PRO A 313 8.92 12.09 -21.80
C PRO A 313 10.19 12.65 -21.14
N LYS A 314 10.04 13.29 -19.98
CA LYS A 314 11.13 13.82 -19.14
C LYS A 314 10.86 13.44 -17.68
N PRO A 315 11.20 12.22 -17.25
CA PRO A 315 10.99 11.80 -15.87
C PRO A 315 11.96 12.54 -14.94
N HIS A 316 11.57 12.75 -13.68
CA HIS A 316 12.48 13.35 -12.72
C HIS A 316 13.69 12.40 -12.49
N PRO A 317 14.95 12.89 -12.44
CA PRO A 317 16.13 12.02 -12.42
C PRO A 317 16.14 10.99 -11.28
N ARG A 318 15.59 11.36 -10.11
CA ARG A 318 15.44 10.44 -8.98
C ARG A 318 14.42 9.33 -9.28
N GLU A 319 13.30 9.66 -9.91
CA GLU A 319 12.26 8.68 -10.26
C GLU A 319 12.78 7.70 -11.30
N ALA A 320 13.50 8.19 -12.31
CA ALA A 320 14.12 7.35 -13.34
C ALA A 320 15.12 6.35 -12.76
N ARG A 321 15.97 6.77 -11.80
CA ARG A 321 16.91 5.84 -11.13
C ARG A 321 16.21 4.78 -10.30
N VAL A 322 15.14 5.14 -9.60
CA VAL A 322 14.35 4.21 -8.79
C VAL A 322 13.67 3.18 -9.68
N ASP A 323 13.09 3.64 -10.78
CA ASP A 323 12.45 2.79 -11.78
C ASP A 323 13.44 1.85 -12.48
N GLU A 324 14.58 2.36 -12.95
CA GLU A 324 15.62 1.53 -13.59
C GLU A 324 16.17 0.46 -12.64
N LYS A 325 16.38 0.83 -11.36
CA LYS A 325 16.80 -0.12 -10.33
C LYS A 325 15.77 -1.23 -10.16
N LEU A 326 14.48 -0.89 -10.02
CA LEU A 326 13.43 -1.90 -9.92
C LEU A 326 13.45 -2.80 -11.16
N TRP A 327 13.48 -2.19 -12.35
CA TRP A 327 13.41 -2.90 -13.61
C TRP A 327 14.52 -3.94 -13.74
N THR A 328 15.76 -3.55 -13.41
CA THR A 328 16.92 -4.46 -13.39
C THR A 328 16.70 -5.63 -12.42
N LEU A 329 16.27 -5.37 -11.19
CA LEU A 329 16.03 -6.41 -10.19
C LEU A 329 14.91 -7.37 -10.60
N PHE A 330 13.81 -6.82 -11.11
CA PHE A 330 12.67 -7.59 -11.60
C PHE A 330 13.08 -8.50 -12.76
N GLN A 331 13.78 -7.97 -13.77
CA GLN A 331 14.22 -8.74 -14.92
C GLN A 331 15.17 -9.87 -14.52
N GLY A 332 16.10 -9.62 -13.60
CA GLY A 332 17.02 -10.64 -13.11
C GLY A 332 16.28 -11.80 -12.43
N LEU A 333 15.30 -11.50 -11.57
CA LEU A 333 14.51 -12.52 -10.87
C LEU A 333 13.57 -13.26 -11.83
N ALA A 334 12.93 -12.54 -12.76
CA ALA A 334 12.07 -13.15 -13.78
C ALA A 334 12.83 -14.07 -14.74
N ALA A 335 14.14 -13.86 -14.91
CA ALA A 335 15.02 -14.73 -15.67
C ALA A 335 15.53 -15.95 -14.86
N GLY A 336 15.04 -16.16 -13.64
CA GLY A 336 15.45 -17.26 -12.75
C GLY A 336 16.72 -16.98 -11.95
N GLY A 337 17.19 -15.74 -11.90
CA GLY A 337 18.28 -15.33 -11.01
C GLY A 337 17.91 -15.41 -9.53
N GLU A 338 18.93 -15.37 -8.68
CA GLU A 338 18.77 -15.40 -7.23
C GLU A 338 19.11 -14.02 -6.65
N ALA A 339 18.43 -13.61 -5.58
CA ALA A 339 18.81 -12.37 -4.89
C ALA A 339 20.27 -12.44 -4.41
N ASP A 340 20.89 -11.28 -4.26
CA ASP A 340 22.22 -11.13 -3.67
C ASP A 340 22.13 -10.06 -2.61
N LEU A 341 22.15 -10.49 -1.35
CA LEU A 341 21.99 -9.61 -0.21
C LEU A 341 23.28 -8.88 0.18
N GLU A 342 24.43 -9.26 -0.39
CA GLU A 342 25.67 -8.49 -0.21
C GLU A 342 25.67 -7.23 -1.08
N THR A 343 25.18 -7.36 -2.32
CA THR A 343 25.12 -6.25 -3.28
C THR A 343 23.75 -5.58 -3.35
N CYS A 344 22.73 -6.17 -2.72
CA CYS A 344 21.32 -5.80 -2.87
C CYS A 344 20.86 -5.86 -4.34
N GLY A 345 21.37 -6.86 -5.05
CA GLY A 345 21.21 -7.09 -6.48
C GLY A 345 20.65 -8.48 -6.80
N VAL A 346 20.84 -8.92 -8.04
CA VAL A 346 20.45 -10.27 -8.48
C VAL A 346 21.66 -10.94 -9.12
N ARG A 347 22.01 -12.12 -8.62
CA ARG A 347 22.97 -13.03 -9.24
C ARG A 347 22.27 -13.77 -10.38
N PRO A 348 22.87 -13.81 -11.59
CA PRO A 348 22.31 -14.58 -12.70
C PRO A 348 22.13 -16.04 -12.30
N ALA A 349 21.10 -16.68 -12.85
CA ALA A 349 20.95 -18.13 -12.75
C ALA A 349 22.27 -18.77 -13.21
N ARG A 350 22.80 -19.73 -12.43
CA ARG A 350 23.90 -20.56 -12.94
C ARG A 350 23.41 -21.18 -14.24
N ALA A 351 24.08 -20.88 -15.36
CA ALA A 351 23.85 -21.63 -16.59
C ALA A 351 23.92 -23.11 -16.20
N ALA A 352 22.84 -23.85 -16.44
CA ALA A 352 22.85 -25.30 -16.23
C ALA A 352 24.11 -25.80 -16.93
N ALA A 353 25.09 -26.23 -16.12
CA ALA A 353 26.39 -26.66 -16.62
C ALA A 353 26.11 -27.63 -17.77
N ALA A 354 26.69 -27.32 -18.94
CA ALA A 354 26.63 -28.09 -20.17
C ALA A 354 26.30 -29.57 -19.91
N ALA A 355 25.02 -29.91 -19.99
CA ALA A 355 24.51 -31.26 -19.78
C ALA A 355 23.79 -31.71 -21.04
N ARG A 356 24.54 -31.73 -22.13
CA ARG A 356 24.55 -32.83 -23.11
C ARG A 356 25.99 -32.96 -23.60
N SER A 357 26.73 -33.77 -22.85
CA SER A 357 27.86 -34.57 -23.33
C SER A 357 27.50 -35.30 -24.63
#